data_AF-A0A5N4A909-F1
#
_entry.id   AF-A0A5N4A909-F1
#
_cell.length_a   1.000
_cell.length_b   1.000
_cell.length_c   1.000
_cell.angle_alpha   90.00
_cell.angle_beta   90.00
_cell.angle_gamma   90.00
#
_symmetry.space_group_name_H-M   'P 1'
#
loop_
_entity.id
_entity.type
_entity.pdbx_description
1 polymer ?
#
loop_
_entity_poly.entity_id
_entity_poly.type
_entity_poly.pdbx_seq_one_letter_code
_entity_poly.pdbx_strand_id
1 'polypeptide(L)'
;MLRKTVLCLFIACFASVRSIEIPDGLIDETAAACMKETNVDKAKLSEMFDDDFHMKYPHDVTSKFMECAVGKVDYFHEDGGFNKDVITKDLAKSLPNFVADKIDNEKAAEMAKEIYHECGTPKGENSIEKVANFHNCVMVELKKKKTAA
;
A
#
# COMPACT_ATOMS: atom_id res chain seq x y z
N MET A 1 -45.80 -5.70 14.78
CA MET A 1 -45.01 -5.54 13.54
C MET A 1 -43.72 -4.72 13.71
N LEU A 2 -43.54 -3.91 14.77
CA LEU A 2 -42.32 -3.12 15.00
C LEU A 2 -41.01 -3.91 15.22
N ARG A 3 -41.08 -5.15 15.75
CA ARG A 3 -39.90 -5.91 16.18
C ARG A 3 -39.04 -6.42 15.01
N LYS A 4 -39.62 -6.62 13.82
CA LYS A 4 -38.90 -7.10 12.63
C LYS A 4 -38.20 -5.97 11.87
N THR A 5 -38.77 -4.76 11.89
CA THR A 5 -38.22 -3.58 11.19
C THR A 5 -36.96 -3.04 11.87
N VAL A 6 -36.91 -3.10 13.21
CA VAL A 6 -35.74 -2.66 13.99
C VAL A 6 -34.54 -3.59 13.76
N LEU A 7 -34.76 -4.90 13.59
CA LEU A 7 -33.69 -5.86 13.32
C LEU A 7 -33.02 -5.65 11.96
N CYS A 8 -33.78 -5.27 10.92
CA CYS A 8 -33.24 -4.95 9.59
C CYS A 8 -32.36 -3.69 9.59
N LEU A 9 -32.68 -2.71 10.42
CA LEU A 9 -31.87 -1.49 10.58
C LEU A 9 -30.51 -1.79 11.23
N PHE A 10 -30.46 -2.70 12.20
CA PHE A 10 -29.18 -3.11 12.82
C PHE A 10 -28.28 -3.89 11.85
N ILE A 11 -28.84 -4.75 10.98
CA ILE A 11 -28.05 -5.52 10.00
C ILE A 11 -27.48 -4.60 8.90
N ALA A 12 -28.21 -3.55 8.50
CA ALA A 12 -27.74 -2.59 7.51
C ALA A 12 -26.57 -1.70 8.01
N CYS A 13 -26.47 -1.45 9.33
CA CYS A 13 -25.38 -0.66 9.90
C CYS A 13 -24.02 -1.37 9.91
N PHE A 14 -23.96 -2.70 9.84
CA PHE A 14 -22.69 -3.43 9.79
C PHE A 14 -22.11 -3.57 8.37
N ALA A 15 -22.89 -3.26 7.32
CA ALA A 15 -22.49 -3.46 5.93
C ALA A 15 -21.67 -2.31 5.32
N SER A 16 -21.31 -1.30 6.12
CA SER A 16 -20.48 -0.17 5.66
C SER A 16 -19.05 -0.21 6.22
N VAL A 17 -18.49 -1.41 6.39
CA VAL A 17 -17.02 -1.55 6.35
C VAL A 17 -16.61 -1.17 4.94
N ARG A 18 -15.97 0.00 4.79
CA ARG A 18 -15.40 0.44 3.51
C ARG A 18 -14.20 -0.46 3.22
N SER A 19 -14.44 -1.62 2.59
CA SER A 19 -13.33 -2.38 2.04
C SER A 19 -12.67 -1.54 0.96
N ILE A 20 -11.43 -1.14 1.19
CA ILE A 20 -10.61 -0.55 0.15
C ILE A 20 -10.43 -1.58 -0.96
N GLU A 21 -10.67 -1.18 -2.20
CA GLU A 21 -10.28 -1.98 -3.35
C GLU A 21 -8.92 -1.52 -3.84
N ILE A 22 -7.98 -2.46 -3.99
CA ILE A 22 -6.66 -2.16 -4.55
C ILE A 22 -6.84 -1.83 -6.05
N PRO A 23 -6.32 -0.71 -6.55
CA PRO A 23 -6.37 -0.41 -7.99
C PRO A 23 -5.69 -1.49 -8.83
N ASP A 24 -6.29 -1.89 -9.97
CA ASP A 24 -5.68 -2.88 -10.88
C ASP A 24 -4.30 -2.43 -11.39
N GLY A 25 -4.08 -1.11 -11.50
CA GLY A 25 -2.78 -0.54 -11.87
C GLY A 25 -1.66 -0.80 -10.86
N LEU A 26 -1.96 -1.29 -9.65
CA LEU A 26 -0.97 -1.72 -8.66
C LEU A 26 -0.69 -3.23 -8.70
N ILE A 27 -1.46 -4.00 -9.48
CA ILE A 27 -1.22 -5.44 -9.65
C ILE A 27 -0.32 -5.63 -10.86
N ASP A 28 0.99 -5.59 -10.62
CA ASP A 28 1.98 -5.93 -11.64
C ASP A 28 2.34 -7.42 -11.64
N GLU A 29 3.31 -7.81 -12.48
CA GLU A 29 3.72 -9.21 -12.63
C GLU A 29 4.22 -9.82 -11.30
N THR A 30 4.93 -9.04 -10.49
CA THR A 30 5.42 -9.48 -9.17
C THR A 30 4.25 -9.65 -8.22
N ALA A 31 3.36 -8.67 -8.13
CA ALA A 31 2.18 -8.74 -7.28
C ALA A 31 1.28 -9.93 -7.68
N ALA A 32 1.04 -10.13 -8.97
CA ALA A 32 0.24 -11.24 -9.49
C ALA A 32 0.89 -12.61 -9.20
N ALA A 33 2.22 -12.72 -9.34
CA ALA A 33 2.94 -13.94 -8.98
C ALA A 33 2.82 -14.24 -7.48
N CYS A 34 2.98 -13.23 -6.62
CA CYS A 34 2.87 -13.40 -5.18
C CYS A 34 1.45 -13.71 -4.73
N MET A 35 0.42 -13.09 -5.30
CA MET A 35 -0.98 -13.44 -5.06
C MET A 35 -1.22 -14.93 -5.36
N LYS A 36 -0.69 -15.44 -6.47
CA LYS A 36 -0.79 -16.85 -6.85
C LYS A 36 -0.02 -17.78 -5.90
N GLU A 37 1.24 -17.47 -5.61
CA GLU A 37 2.10 -18.30 -4.74
C GLU A 37 1.59 -18.36 -3.29
N THR A 38 1.01 -17.27 -2.82
CA THR A 38 0.51 -17.16 -1.44
C THR A 38 -0.97 -17.49 -1.30
N ASN A 39 -1.68 -17.76 -2.41
CA ASN A 39 -3.13 -17.96 -2.43
C ASN A 39 -3.90 -16.79 -1.77
N VAL A 40 -3.42 -15.58 -2.02
CA VAL A 40 -4.04 -14.31 -1.59
C VAL A 40 -4.69 -13.70 -2.82
N ASP A 41 -6.01 -13.70 -2.85
CA ASP A 41 -6.77 -12.99 -3.88
C ASP A 41 -6.81 -11.49 -3.59
N LYS A 42 -7.33 -10.70 -4.55
CA LYS A 42 -7.38 -9.24 -4.45
C LYS A 42 -8.19 -8.75 -3.25
N ALA A 43 -9.26 -9.46 -2.89
CA ALA A 43 -10.12 -9.09 -1.77
C ALA A 43 -9.39 -9.28 -0.43
N LYS A 44 -8.64 -10.37 -0.28
CA LYS A 44 -7.77 -10.59 0.88
C LYS A 44 -6.60 -9.62 0.89
N LEU A 45 -6.03 -9.30 -0.27
CA LEU A 45 -4.91 -8.36 -0.37
C LEU A 45 -5.29 -6.98 0.21
N SER A 46 -6.53 -6.55 0.00
CA SER A 46 -7.06 -5.33 0.63
C SER A 46 -7.05 -5.35 2.16
N GLU A 47 -7.09 -6.50 2.81
CA GLU A 47 -7.02 -6.60 4.28
C GLU A 47 -5.69 -6.09 4.83
N MET A 48 -4.63 -6.05 4.00
CA MET A 48 -3.34 -5.47 4.34
C MET A 48 -3.41 -3.98 4.66
N PHE A 49 -4.47 -3.28 4.25
CA PHE A 49 -4.56 -1.83 4.37
C PHE A 49 -5.68 -1.39 5.32
N ASP A 50 -5.46 -0.31 6.08
CA ASP A 50 -6.50 0.43 6.80
C ASP A 50 -7.21 1.43 5.87
N ASP A 51 -8.24 2.11 6.38
CA ASP A 51 -9.07 3.06 5.60
C ASP A 51 -8.30 4.24 4.99
N ASP A 52 -7.09 4.55 5.49
CA ASP A 52 -6.18 5.58 4.98
C ASP A 52 -5.11 4.98 4.04
N PHE A 53 -5.28 3.71 3.62
CA PHE A 53 -4.32 2.94 2.85
C PHE A 53 -2.99 2.69 3.58
N HIS A 54 -2.90 2.85 4.90
CA HIS A 54 -1.72 2.42 5.64
C HIS A 54 -1.66 0.90 5.70
N MET A 55 -0.47 0.35 5.45
CA MET A 55 -0.19 -1.06 5.60
C MET A 55 -0.23 -1.46 7.08
N LYS A 56 -1.06 -2.43 7.41
CA LYS A 56 -1.18 -3.06 8.72
C LYS A 56 -0.02 -4.01 8.93
N TYR A 57 0.78 -3.77 9.95
CA TYR A 57 1.84 -4.67 10.39
C TYR A 57 1.94 -4.66 11.92
N PRO A 58 2.06 -5.82 12.59
CA PRO A 58 2.00 -7.17 12.02
C PRO A 58 0.57 -7.57 11.60
N HIS A 59 0.45 -8.28 10.47
CA HIS A 59 -0.82 -8.84 9.98
C HIS A 59 -0.53 -10.04 9.06
N ASP A 60 -1.31 -11.13 9.16
CA ASP A 60 -1.01 -12.41 8.47
C ASP A 60 -0.90 -12.25 6.95
N VAL A 61 -1.89 -11.60 6.34
CA VAL A 61 -1.88 -11.36 4.88
C VAL A 61 -0.71 -10.47 4.47
N THR A 62 -0.38 -9.45 5.28
CA THR A 62 0.73 -8.54 5.01
C THR A 62 2.04 -9.29 5.05
N SER A 63 2.32 -10.04 6.12
CA SER A 63 3.56 -10.80 6.25
C SER A 63 3.70 -11.79 5.10
N LYS A 64 2.66 -12.59 4.82
CA LYS A 64 2.70 -13.61 3.78
C LYS A 64 2.94 -13.04 2.38
N PHE A 65 2.23 -11.97 2.02
CA PHE A 65 2.39 -11.34 0.71
C PHE A 65 3.74 -10.62 0.59
N MET A 66 4.14 -9.88 1.62
CA MET A 66 5.37 -9.09 1.58
C MET A 66 6.64 -9.95 1.65
N GLU A 67 6.61 -11.10 2.34
CA GLU A 67 7.71 -12.08 2.30
C GLU A 67 7.98 -12.53 0.85
N CYS A 68 6.93 -12.79 0.08
CA CYS A 68 7.07 -13.12 -1.33
C CYS A 68 7.58 -11.93 -2.15
N ALA A 69 6.98 -10.73 -1.99
CA ALA A 69 7.31 -9.57 -2.80
C ALA A 69 8.76 -9.09 -2.56
N VAL A 70 9.18 -8.98 -1.30
CA VAL A 70 10.55 -8.58 -0.93
C VAL A 70 11.58 -9.61 -1.38
N GLY A 71 11.22 -10.89 -1.49
CA GLY A 71 12.11 -11.92 -2.02
C GLY A 71 12.31 -11.87 -3.55
N LYS A 72 11.45 -11.15 -4.28
CA LYS A 72 11.49 -11.04 -5.75
C LYS A 72 11.98 -9.69 -6.26
N VAL A 73 12.07 -8.69 -5.39
CA VAL A 73 12.46 -7.32 -5.73
C VAL A 73 13.63 -6.90 -4.84
N ASP A 74 14.67 -6.34 -5.45
CA ASP A 74 15.87 -5.88 -4.76
C ASP A 74 15.64 -4.55 -4.01
N TYR A 75 14.66 -4.52 -3.09
CA TYR A 75 14.33 -3.34 -2.29
C TYR A 75 15.40 -2.97 -1.27
N PHE A 76 16.28 -3.92 -0.93
CA PHE A 76 17.29 -3.75 0.10
C PHE A 76 18.69 -4.03 -0.43
N HIS A 77 19.65 -3.22 -0.01
CA HIS A 77 21.07 -3.55 -0.10
C HIS A 77 21.45 -4.55 1.00
N GLU A 78 22.65 -5.15 0.88
CA GLU A 78 23.18 -6.10 1.87
C GLU A 78 23.32 -5.50 3.27
N ASP A 79 23.49 -4.19 3.38
CA ASP A 79 23.54 -3.45 4.65
C ASP A 79 22.16 -3.22 5.29
N GLY A 80 21.09 -3.69 4.64
CA GLY A 80 19.71 -3.51 5.09
C GLY A 80 19.14 -2.10 4.84
N GLY A 81 19.88 -1.26 4.11
CA GLY A 81 19.46 0.01 3.55
C GLY A 81 18.54 -0.17 2.34
N PHE A 82 17.72 0.83 2.04
CA PHE A 82 16.85 0.79 0.87
C PHE A 82 17.62 1.00 -0.44
N ASN A 83 17.28 0.23 -1.46
CA ASN A 83 17.71 0.48 -2.83
C ASN A 83 16.91 1.64 -3.42
N LYS A 84 17.50 2.84 -3.37
CA LYS A 84 16.86 4.09 -3.80
C LYS A 84 16.34 4.03 -5.22
N ASP A 85 17.10 3.49 -6.16
CA ASP A 85 16.74 3.50 -7.58
C ASP A 85 15.53 2.61 -7.85
N VAL A 86 15.49 1.43 -7.22
CA VAL A 86 14.34 0.52 -7.30
C VAL A 86 13.11 1.15 -6.65
N ILE A 87 13.23 1.66 -5.43
CA ILE A 87 12.08 2.23 -4.70
C ILE A 87 11.51 3.46 -5.41
N THR A 88 12.37 4.39 -5.85
CA THR A 88 11.88 5.61 -6.52
C THR A 88 11.23 5.30 -7.86
N LYS A 89 11.71 4.29 -8.58
CA LYS A 89 11.09 3.82 -9.83
C LYS A 89 9.72 3.19 -9.59
N ASP A 90 9.61 2.30 -8.62
CA ASP A 90 8.35 1.65 -8.26
C ASP A 90 7.33 2.67 -7.74
N LEU A 91 7.79 3.58 -6.87
CA LEU A 91 6.96 4.68 -6.39
C LEU A 91 6.45 5.55 -7.54
N ALA A 92 7.32 5.97 -8.47
CA ALA A 92 6.91 6.75 -9.64
C ALA A 92 5.85 6.04 -10.49
N LYS A 93 5.96 4.72 -10.65
CA LYS A 93 4.97 3.90 -11.36
C LYS A 93 3.63 3.83 -10.62
N SER A 94 3.66 3.78 -9.29
CA SER A 94 2.46 3.66 -8.46
C SER A 94 1.73 4.99 -8.26
N LEU A 95 2.44 6.12 -8.21
CA LEU A 95 1.89 7.44 -7.88
C LEU A 95 0.63 7.85 -8.66
N PRO A 96 0.51 7.62 -9.99
CA PRO A 96 -0.71 7.95 -10.74
C PRO A 96 -1.99 7.30 -10.22
N ASN A 97 -1.89 6.23 -9.43
CA ASN A 97 -3.05 5.56 -8.82
C ASN A 97 -3.53 6.26 -7.53
N PHE A 98 -2.71 7.12 -6.93
CA PHE A 98 -2.98 7.76 -5.64
C PHE A 98 -3.23 9.26 -5.73
N VAL A 99 -2.80 9.90 -6.82
CA VAL A 99 -3.02 11.34 -7.05
C VAL A 99 -4.31 11.57 -7.83
N ALA A 100 -5.03 12.65 -7.51
CA ALA A 100 -6.27 13.00 -8.21
C ALA A 100 -6.01 13.60 -9.60
N ASP A 101 -4.94 14.37 -9.72
CA ASP A 101 -4.53 14.97 -10.98
C ASP A 101 -3.80 13.96 -11.85
N LYS A 102 -4.08 13.97 -13.16
CA LYS A 102 -3.23 13.26 -14.11
C LYS A 102 -1.83 13.85 -14.06
N ILE A 103 -0.87 13.02 -13.68
CA ILE A 103 0.55 13.34 -13.72
C ILE A 103 1.21 12.54 -14.85
N ASP A 104 2.15 13.17 -15.53
CA ASP A 104 3.02 12.48 -16.48
C ASP A 104 4.17 11.77 -15.76
N ASN A 105 4.99 11.04 -16.52
CA ASN A 105 6.11 10.28 -15.98
C ASN A 105 7.19 11.16 -15.35
N GLU A 106 7.37 12.39 -15.84
CA GLU A 106 8.39 13.32 -15.32
C GLU A 106 7.99 13.83 -13.95
N LYS A 107 6.76 14.34 -13.83
CA LYS A 107 6.18 14.79 -12.56
C LYS A 107 6.08 13.65 -11.54
N ALA A 108 5.74 12.43 -11.98
CA ALA A 108 5.73 11.26 -11.12
C ALA A 108 7.14 10.93 -10.59
N ALA A 109 8.17 11.01 -11.44
CA ALA A 109 9.55 10.76 -11.04
C ALA A 109 10.08 11.83 -10.07
N GLU A 110 9.74 13.10 -10.26
CA GLU A 110 10.09 14.18 -9.34
C GLU A 110 9.44 13.97 -7.97
N MET A 111 8.11 13.73 -7.96
CA MET A 111 7.37 13.48 -6.73
C MET A 111 7.88 12.24 -5.98
N ALA A 112 8.24 11.18 -6.70
CA ALA A 112 8.82 9.98 -6.08
C ALA A 112 10.16 10.28 -5.38
N LYS A 113 11.01 11.13 -5.98
CA LYS A 113 12.28 11.55 -5.36
C LYS A 113 12.05 12.40 -4.10
N GLU A 114 11.09 13.32 -4.15
CA GLU A 114 10.72 14.13 -2.99
C GLU A 114 10.18 13.28 -1.85
N ILE A 115 9.24 12.38 -2.13
CA ILE A 115 8.68 11.50 -1.11
C ILE A 115 9.76 10.55 -0.55
N TYR A 116 10.65 10.02 -1.40
CA TYR A 116 11.77 9.22 -0.94
C TYR A 116 12.73 10.03 -0.07
N HIS A 117 12.94 11.32 -0.33
CA HIS A 117 13.75 12.16 0.55
C HIS A 117 13.20 12.20 1.99
N GLU A 118 11.87 12.32 2.12
CA GLU A 118 11.18 12.36 3.42
C GLU A 118 11.07 10.98 4.09
N CYS A 119 10.83 9.92 3.30
CA CYS A 119 10.48 8.59 3.81
C CYS A 119 11.57 7.53 3.68
N GLY A 120 12.60 7.77 2.88
CA GLY A 120 13.60 6.78 2.45
C GLY A 120 14.59 6.32 3.52
N THR A 121 14.41 6.71 4.78
CA THR A 121 15.17 6.14 5.90
C THR A 121 14.46 4.87 6.39
N PRO A 122 15.08 3.67 6.28
CA PRO A 122 14.45 2.43 6.75
C PRO A 122 14.21 2.46 8.26
N LYS A 123 13.00 2.08 8.69
CA LYS A 123 12.60 2.01 10.11
C LYS A 123 11.93 0.66 10.38
N GLY A 124 12.40 -0.08 11.36
CA GLY A 124 11.85 -1.39 11.73
C GLY A 124 12.94 -2.45 11.91
N GLU A 125 12.58 -3.54 12.58
CA GLU A 125 13.50 -4.61 12.96
C GLU A 125 13.78 -5.59 11.81
N ASN A 126 12.82 -5.74 10.89
CA ASN A 126 12.93 -6.63 9.72
C ASN A 126 12.51 -5.94 8.42
N SER A 127 12.76 -6.60 7.28
CA SER A 127 12.49 -6.04 5.96
C SER A 127 11.01 -5.72 5.73
N ILE A 128 10.09 -6.54 6.22
CA ILE A 128 8.65 -6.33 6.05
C ILE A 128 8.20 -5.10 6.83
N GLU A 129 8.62 -4.98 8.09
CA GLU A 129 8.31 -3.82 8.92
C GLU A 129 8.88 -2.53 8.30
N LYS A 130 10.09 -2.59 7.74
CA LYS A 130 10.70 -1.46 7.01
C LYS A 130 9.84 -1.03 5.82
N VAL A 131 9.36 -1.96 5.00
CA VAL A 131 8.48 -1.61 3.87
C VAL A 131 7.14 -1.07 4.36
N ALA A 132 6.53 -1.67 5.39
CA ALA A 132 5.28 -1.18 5.95
C ALA A 132 5.42 0.26 6.47
N ASN A 133 6.48 0.56 7.23
CA ASN A 133 6.76 1.90 7.74
C ASN A 133 7.07 2.91 6.62
N PHE A 134 7.78 2.49 5.58
CA PHE A 134 8.00 3.30 4.38
C PHE A 134 6.69 3.62 3.66
N HIS A 135 5.88 2.61 3.38
CA HIS A 135 4.55 2.76 2.75
C HIS A 135 3.67 3.72 3.55
N ASN A 136 3.63 3.56 4.88
CA ASN A 136 2.81 4.41 5.74
C ASN A 136 3.29 5.87 5.71
N CYS A 137 4.60 6.10 5.68
CA CYS A 137 5.15 7.45 5.48
C CYS A 137 4.75 8.04 4.12
N VAL A 138 4.83 7.26 3.03
CA VAL A 138 4.42 7.69 1.68
C VAL A 138 2.96 8.15 1.68
N MET A 139 2.05 7.38 2.27
CA MET A 139 0.62 7.73 2.33
C MET A 139 0.38 9.04 3.11
N VAL A 140 1.12 9.26 4.19
CA VAL A 140 1.08 10.52 4.95
C VAL A 140 1.58 11.71 4.10
N GLU A 141 2.71 11.57 3.41
CA GLU A 141 3.25 12.64 2.56
C GLU A 141 2.33 12.96 1.37
N LEU A 142 1.70 11.95 0.78
CA LEU A 142 0.71 12.15 -0.28
C LEU A 142 -0.51 12.92 0.21
N LYS A 143 -1.01 12.61 1.41
CA LYS A 143 -2.13 13.34 2.02
C LYS A 143 -1.79 14.81 2.26
N LYS A 144 -0.58 15.10 2.76
CA LYS A 144 -0.08 16.48 2.94
C LYS A 144 -0.03 17.24 1.61
N LYS A 145 0.54 16.63 0.56
CA LYS A 145 0.65 17.24 -0.76
C LYS A 145 -0.71 17.48 -1.43
N LYS A 146 -1.71 16.62 -1.16
CA LYS A 146 -3.10 16.82 -1.62
C LYS A 146 -3.83 17.97 -0.91
N THR A 147 -3.52 18.25 0.36
CA THR A 147 -4.14 19.36 1.11
C THR A 147 -3.46 20.70 0.87
N ALA A 148 -2.24 20.71 0.33
CA ALA A 148 -1.48 21.93 0.03
C ALA A 148 -1.74 22.51 -1.39
N ALA A 149 -2.44 21.76 -2.25
CA ALA A 149 -2.84 22.15 -3.60
C ALA A 149 -4.29 22.65 -3.63
#